data_AF-A0A2T4V7P1-F1
#
_entry.id   AF-A0A2T4V7P1-F1
#
_cell.length_a   1.000
_cell.length_b   1.000
_cell.length_c   1.000
_cell.angle_alpha   90.00
_cell.angle_beta   90.00
_cell.angle_gamma   90.00
#
_symmetry.space_group_name_H-M   'P 1'
#
loop_
_entity.id
_entity.type
_entity.pdbx_description
1 polymer ?
#
loop_
_entity_poly.entity_id
_entity_poly.type
_entity_poly.pdbx_seq_one_letter_code
_entity_poly.pdbx_strand_id
1 'polypeptide(L)'
;MTRALPPFGRTRSLMHPLYRALFVLALGSVGLEARAATAPSEASAQSPSPFVRACNALEAGNLDGAESELFTLRQLLPENPEARLLGRLVALRRTRPELGWRDAFIQAWNDIGRPDFKNSPLLEEDPEPRPTGPSPEETWERELSAEQRFVLALTMSPEATRARAIFEQFPELAPPELLVAAVEYLERDKLPAALRARSRIALRARLSALSARHPESMLLRALLLLEGTDTKAPFTPRELQELEALSQLPDWRQTAFLSLYRYALGHLEATGVSQPKDHAYGLAVSALVSPVPVLLQRRTEASRNALTPAERQRLGEALWRIGSRISDESSVVERLVGLSLMKKAATELEDSARLLQATELLEEERATYADWKSAAPNHWPVPTLRQAMIDAAMNDEMAHMHAFRAPKDSAR
;
A
#
# COMPACT_ATOMS: atom_id res chain seq x y z
N MET A 1 -0.56 -16.82 49.03
CA MET A 1 0.74 -16.43 48.44
C MET A 1 0.65 -16.69 46.95
N THR A 2 0.24 -15.67 46.20
CA THR A 2 -0.01 -15.80 44.76
C THR A 2 0.60 -14.56 44.12
N ARG A 3 1.74 -14.74 43.43
CA ARG A 3 2.43 -13.69 42.67
C ARG A 3 1.62 -13.40 41.41
N ALA A 4 1.08 -12.19 41.31
CA ALA A 4 0.57 -11.64 40.07
C ALA A 4 1.75 -11.12 39.24
N LEU A 5 1.91 -11.64 38.02
CA LEU A 5 2.79 -11.09 36.99
C LEU A 5 2.04 -9.99 36.21
N PRO A 6 2.72 -8.95 35.69
CA PRO A 6 2.10 -7.84 35.00
C PRO A 6 1.66 -8.22 33.57
N PRO A 7 0.64 -7.55 32.99
CA PRO A 7 0.19 -7.80 31.64
C PRO A 7 1.18 -7.21 30.62
N PHE A 8 1.87 -8.08 29.87
CA PHE A 8 2.68 -7.68 28.73
C PHE A 8 1.82 -7.09 27.60
N GLY A 9 2.36 -6.03 27.00
CA GLY A 9 1.70 -5.15 26.05
C GLY A 9 1.30 -5.83 24.75
N ARG A 10 0.07 -5.53 24.31
CA ARG A 10 -0.42 -5.78 22.96
C ARG A 10 0.14 -4.69 22.04
N THR A 11 1.14 -5.01 21.23
CA THR A 11 1.45 -4.23 20.02
C THR A 11 0.35 -4.53 19.00
N ARG A 12 -0.60 -3.59 18.89
CA ARG A 12 -1.65 -3.61 17.89
C ARG A 12 -1.03 -3.26 16.53
N SER A 13 -1.23 -4.13 15.53
CA SER A 13 -1.09 -3.77 14.12
C SER A 13 -2.00 -2.58 13.82
N LEU A 14 -1.39 -1.41 13.66
CA LEU A 14 -2.04 -0.13 13.37
C LEU A 14 -2.22 0.00 11.86
N MET A 15 -3.15 -0.75 11.26
CA MET A 15 -3.72 -0.31 9.99
C MET A 15 -4.42 1.04 10.22
N HIS A 16 -3.85 2.08 9.60
CA HIS A 16 -4.13 3.50 9.83
C HIS A 16 -5.58 3.89 9.49
N PRO A 17 -6.19 4.87 10.17
CA PRO A 17 -7.55 5.34 9.88
C PRO A 17 -7.69 5.98 8.48
N LEU A 18 -6.63 6.58 7.93
CA LEU A 18 -6.62 7.15 6.59
C LEU A 18 -6.43 6.05 5.51
N TYR A 19 -5.58 5.06 5.79
CA TYR A 19 -5.49 3.83 4.97
C TYR A 19 -6.80 3.05 4.97
N ARG A 20 -7.48 2.95 6.12
CA ARG A 20 -8.81 2.35 6.27
C ARG A 20 -9.89 3.16 5.57
N ALA A 21 -9.83 4.50 5.63
CA ALA A 21 -10.77 5.36 4.91
C ALA A 21 -10.56 5.29 3.40
N LEU A 22 -9.32 5.25 2.92
CA LEU A 22 -8.99 5.08 1.50
C LEU A 22 -9.29 3.67 1.02
N PHE A 23 -9.05 2.63 1.81
CA PHE A 23 -9.53 1.27 1.53
C PHE A 23 -11.06 1.19 1.48
N VAL A 24 -11.77 1.84 2.40
CA VAL A 24 -13.24 1.88 2.40
C VAL A 24 -13.78 2.67 1.20
N LEU A 25 -13.13 3.78 0.82
CA LEU A 25 -13.47 4.57 -0.37
C LEU A 25 -13.11 3.85 -1.69
N ALA A 26 -12.04 3.06 -1.70
CA ALA A 26 -11.50 2.35 -2.87
C ALA A 26 -12.15 0.98 -3.11
N LEU A 27 -12.50 0.23 -2.06
CA LEU A 27 -12.95 -1.17 -2.14
C LEU A 27 -14.36 -1.42 -1.55
N GLY A 28 -15.01 -0.42 -0.94
CA GLY A 28 -16.26 -0.65 -0.21
C GLY A 28 -16.08 -1.58 1.00
N SER A 29 -17.16 -2.14 1.52
CA SER A 29 -17.17 -3.06 2.67
C SER A 29 -16.45 -4.39 2.46
N VAL A 30 -15.86 -4.63 1.28
CA VAL A 30 -15.16 -5.87 0.91
C VAL A 30 -13.74 -5.96 1.52
N GLY A 31 -13.26 -4.91 2.21
CA GLY A 31 -11.88 -4.84 2.72
C GLY A 31 -11.70 -4.79 4.23
N LEU A 32 -12.72 -5.08 5.06
CA LEU A 32 -12.59 -5.00 6.52
C LEU A 32 -12.90 -6.32 7.22
N GLU A 33 -12.03 -7.32 7.00
CA GLU A 33 -11.82 -8.38 7.96
C GLU A 33 -10.36 -8.37 8.44
N ALA A 34 -10.07 -7.49 9.41
CA ALA A 34 -9.05 -7.81 10.39
C ALA A 34 -9.73 -8.68 11.45
N ARG A 35 -9.86 -9.97 11.16
CA ARG A 35 -10.36 -10.95 12.14
C ARG A 35 -9.19 -11.36 13.04
N ALA A 36 -9.40 -11.17 14.34
CA ALA A 36 -8.56 -11.71 15.37
C ALA A 36 -8.56 -13.24 15.28
N ALA A 37 -7.41 -13.83 14.96
CA ALA A 37 -7.15 -15.23 15.22
C ALA A 37 -6.47 -15.37 16.58
N THR A 38 -7.04 -16.23 17.43
CA THR A 38 -6.47 -16.70 18.68
C THR A 38 -5.15 -17.43 18.45
N ALA A 39 -4.21 -17.23 19.36
CA ALA A 39 -2.86 -17.80 19.35
C ALA A 39 -2.86 -19.33 19.13
N PRO A 40 -2.00 -19.85 18.23
CA PRO A 40 -1.56 -21.23 18.30
C PRO A 40 -0.55 -21.39 19.44
N SER A 41 -0.81 -22.43 20.22
CA SER A 41 0.02 -23.03 21.26
C SER A 41 1.44 -23.32 20.79
N GLU A 42 2.36 -23.28 21.75
CA GLU A 42 3.77 -23.67 21.75
C GLU A 42 4.20 -24.64 20.63
N ALA A 43 5.25 -24.26 19.91
CA ALA A 43 5.94 -25.06 18.91
C ALA A 43 6.38 -26.41 19.50
N SER A 44 5.67 -27.46 19.10
CA SER A 44 6.13 -28.85 19.21
C SER A 44 7.23 -29.08 18.18
N ALA A 45 8.29 -29.77 18.57
CA ALA A 45 9.35 -30.26 17.70
C ALA A 45 8.82 -31.34 16.73
N GLN A 46 7.98 -30.95 15.78
CA GLN A 46 7.45 -31.80 14.73
C GLN A 46 8.25 -31.60 13.44
N SER A 47 8.60 -32.70 12.80
CA SER A 47 9.21 -32.69 11.46
C SER A 47 8.37 -31.83 10.51
N PRO A 48 8.99 -30.98 9.67
CA PRO A 48 8.26 -30.10 8.76
C PRO A 48 7.31 -30.91 7.89
N SER A 49 6.11 -30.39 7.62
CA SER A 49 5.08 -31.11 6.85
C SER A 49 5.60 -31.51 5.45
N PRO A 50 5.04 -32.57 4.82
CA PRO A 50 5.41 -32.95 3.45
C PRO A 50 5.30 -31.79 2.45
N PHE A 51 4.35 -30.87 2.68
CA PHE A 51 4.20 -29.65 1.89
C PHE A 51 5.42 -28.72 1.99
N VAL A 52 5.86 -28.40 3.21
CA VAL A 52 7.06 -27.55 3.43
C VAL A 52 8.32 -28.23 2.89
N ARG A 53 8.44 -29.56 3.06
CA ARG A 53 9.57 -30.31 2.49
C ARG A 53 9.59 -30.29 0.97
N ALA A 54 8.45 -30.42 0.31
CA ALA A 54 8.34 -30.29 -1.15
C ALA A 54 8.76 -28.89 -1.62
N CYS A 55 8.35 -27.83 -0.92
CA CYS A 55 8.75 -26.46 -1.22
C CYS A 55 10.26 -26.24 -1.05
N ASN A 56 10.85 -26.76 0.03
CA ASN A 56 12.29 -26.69 0.27
C ASN A 56 13.09 -27.46 -0.81
N ALA A 57 12.63 -28.63 -1.23
CA ALA A 57 13.26 -29.40 -2.30
C ALA A 57 13.17 -28.66 -3.64
N LEU A 58 12.04 -28.04 -3.94
CA LEU A 58 11.83 -27.21 -5.12
C LEU A 58 12.75 -25.97 -5.12
N GLU A 59 12.87 -25.27 -3.99
CA GLU A 59 13.78 -24.13 -3.80
C GLU A 59 15.26 -24.54 -4.02
N ALA A 60 15.64 -25.71 -3.52
CA ALA A 60 16.99 -26.26 -3.69
C ALA A 60 17.28 -26.80 -5.12
N GLY A 61 16.30 -26.74 -6.04
CA GLY A 61 16.41 -27.32 -7.38
C GLY A 61 16.37 -28.85 -7.41
N ASN A 62 16.08 -29.51 -6.29
CA ASN A 62 15.91 -30.96 -6.20
C ASN A 62 14.50 -31.36 -6.65
N LEU A 63 14.28 -31.34 -7.97
CA LEU A 63 12.96 -31.60 -8.56
C LEU A 63 12.44 -33.01 -8.25
N ASP A 64 13.30 -34.02 -8.27
CA ASP A 64 12.91 -35.42 -7.98
C ASP A 64 12.51 -35.59 -6.50
N GLY A 65 13.24 -34.92 -5.59
CA GLY A 65 12.86 -34.86 -4.17
C GLY A 65 11.52 -34.15 -3.95
N ALA A 66 11.28 -33.06 -4.67
CA ALA A 66 9.99 -32.35 -4.63
C ALA A 66 8.85 -33.26 -5.14
N GLU A 67 9.04 -34.00 -6.24
CA GLU A 67 8.03 -34.95 -6.74
C GLU A 67 7.73 -36.07 -5.74
N SER A 68 8.76 -36.61 -5.07
CA SER A 68 8.58 -37.64 -4.04
C SER A 68 7.73 -37.14 -2.88
N GLU A 69 8.01 -35.94 -2.35
CA GLU A 69 7.23 -35.35 -1.25
C GLU A 69 5.81 -34.99 -1.69
N LEU A 70 5.63 -34.54 -2.94
CA LEU A 70 4.31 -34.29 -3.53
C LEU A 70 3.49 -35.58 -3.71
N PHE A 71 4.15 -36.70 -4.05
CA PHE A 71 3.48 -37.99 -4.10
C PHE A 71 2.94 -38.40 -2.72
N THR A 72 3.76 -38.26 -1.67
CA THR A 72 3.30 -38.48 -0.28
C THR A 72 2.18 -37.52 0.10
N LEU A 73 2.28 -36.24 -0.26
CA LEU A 73 1.24 -35.24 0.03
C LEU A 73 -0.10 -35.59 -0.65
N ARG A 74 -0.08 -36.03 -1.92
CA ARG A 74 -1.30 -36.44 -2.66
C ARG A 74 -1.93 -37.72 -2.11
N GLN A 75 -1.15 -38.63 -1.52
CA GLN A 75 -1.73 -39.79 -0.84
C GLN A 75 -2.52 -39.38 0.41
N LEU A 76 -2.06 -38.34 1.11
CA LEU A 76 -2.73 -37.82 2.31
C LEU A 76 -3.89 -36.88 1.94
N LEU A 77 -3.73 -36.08 0.90
CA LEU A 77 -4.67 -35.05 0.46
C LEU A 77 -4.80 -35.04 -1.09
N PRO A 78 -5.58 -35.96 -1.68
CA PRO A 78 -5.61 -36.18 -3.13
C PRO A 78 -6.08 -34.98 -3.97
N GLU A 79 -7.09 -34.26 -3.48
CA GLU A 79 -7.72 -33.14 -4.19
C GLU A 79 -7.18 -31.77 -3.76
N ASN A 80 -6.04 -31.74 -3.09
CA ASN A 80 -5.50 -30.51 -2.53
C ASN A 80 -4.96 -29.58 -3.65
N PRO A 81 -5.49 -28.35 -3.78
CA PRO A 81 -5.08 -27.44 -4.85
C PRO A 81 -3.62 -26.97 -4.72
N GLU A 82 -3.07 -26.89 -3.51
CA GLU A 82 -1.69 -26.49 -3.28
C GLU A 82 -0.70 -27.54 -3.80
N ALA A 83 -0.98 -28.82 -3.55
CA ALA A 83 -0.22 -29.96 -4.08
C ALA A 83 -0.28 -30.03 -5.62
N ARG A 84 -1.41 -29.60 -6.22
CA ARG A 84 -1.55 -29.48 -7.68
C ARG A 84 -0.72 -28.32 -8.21
N LEU A 85 -0.72 -27.16 -7.55
CA LEU A 85 0.09 -26.00 -7.94
C LEU A 85 1.58 -26.32 -7.89
N LEU A 86 2.07 -26.87 -6.77
CA LEU A 86 3.48 -27.28 -6.64
C LEU A 86 3.87 -28.31 -7.70
N GLY A 87 2.99 -29.27 -7.99
CA GLY A 87 3.20 -30.22 -9.08
C GLY A 87 3.38 -29.55 -10.43
N ARG A 88 2.57 -28.53 -10.73
CA ARG A 88 2.73 -27.72 -11.96
C ARG A 88 4.01 -26.90 -11.95
N LEU A 89 4.38 -26.29 -10.83
CA LEU A 89 5.64 -25.57 -10.69
C LEU A 89 6.85 -26.49 -10.94
N VAL A 90 6.87 -27.69 -10.37
CA VAL A 90 7.94 -28.68 -10.62
C VAL A 90 8.02 -29.04 -12.10
N ALA A 91 6.88 -29.30 -12.75
CA ALA A 91 6.83 -29.60 -14.18
C ALA A 91 7.33 -28.42 -15.04
N LEU A 92 6.95 -27.18 -14.71
CA LEU A 92 7.43 -25.98 -15.39
C LEU A 92 8.93 -25.79 -15.18
N ARG A 93 9.46 -26.02 -13.97
CA ARG A 93 10.90 -25.95 -13.71
C ARG A 93 11.70 -26.99 -14.48
N ARG A 94 11.14 -28.18 -14.72
CA ARG A 94 11.79 -29.22 -15.52
C ARG A 94 11.77 -28.90 -17.02
N THR A 95 10.71 -28.27 -17.53
CA THR A 95 10.50 -28.06 -18.98
C THR A 95 10.86 -26.67 -19.49
N ARG A 96 10.82 -25.65 -18.62
CA ARG A 96 11.08 -24.23 -18.91
C ARG A 96 11.85 -23.58 -17.75
N PRO A 97 13.08 -24.03 -17.45
CA PRO A 97 13.87 -23.50 -16.34
C PRO A 97 14.17 -22.00 -16.47
N GLU A 98 14.20 -21.46 -17.69
CA GLU A 98 14.41 -20.05 -18.00
C GLU A 98 13.25 -19.14 -17.56
N LEU A 99 12.06 -19.70 -17.31
CA LEU A 99 10.91 -18.93 -16.84
C LEU A 99 11.17 -18.41 -15.42
N GLY A 100 10.98 -17.11 -15.21
CA GLY A 100 11.09 -16.50 -13.88
C GLY A 100 10.09 -17.12 -12.89
N TRP A 101 10.40 -17.09 -11.59
CA TRP A 101 9.52 -17.66 -10.55
C TRP A 101 8.09 -17.10 -10.60
N ARG A 102 7.97 -15.79 -10.78
CA ARG A 102 6.67 -15.10 -10.89
C ARG A 102 5.84 -15.67 -12.05
N ASP A 103 6.41 -15.73 -13.24
CA ASP A 103 5.69 -16.14 -14.44
C ASP A 103 5.36 -17.64 -14.39
N ALA A 104 6.28 -18.46 -13.87
CA ALA A 104 6.04 -19.88 -13.64
C ALA A 104 4.89 -20.12 -12.66
N PHE A 105 4.82 -19.33 -11.58
CA PHE A 105 3.73 -19.41 -10.61
C PHE A 105 2.39 -19.02 -11.22
N ILE A 106 2.32 -17.89 -11.91
CA ILE A 106 1.09 -17.41 -12.54
C ILE A 106 0.60 -18.43 -13.57
N GLN A 107 1.51 -18.98 -14.38
CA GLN A 107 1.17 -20.04 -15.34
C GLN A 107 0.66 -21.30 -14.61
N ALA A 108 1.36 -21.78 -13.58
CA ALA A 108 0.92 -22.93 -12.80
C ALA A 108 -0.46 -22.73 -12.15
N TRP A 109 -0.74 -21.53 -11.63
CA TRP A 109 -2.01 -21.17 -11.01
C TRP A 109 -3.16 -21.14 -12.04
N ASN A 110 -2.90 -20.59 -13.24
CA ASN A 110 -3.83 -20.64 -14.36
C ASN A 110 -4.12 -22.08 -14.80
N ASP A 111 -3.09 -22.92 -14.93
CA ASP A 111 -3.20 -24.31 -15.40
C ASP A 111 -4.02 -25.22 -14.48
N ILE A 112 -4.16 -24.85 -13.20
CA ILE A 112 -4.97 -25.61 -12.23
C ILE A 112 -6.37 -25.01 -12.01
N GLY A 113 -6.73 -23.94 -12.73
CA GLY A 113 -8.05 -23.33 -12.67
C GLY A 113 -8.23 -22.27 -11.57
N ARG A 114 -7.14 -21.61 -11.15
CA ARG A 114 -7.16 -20.45 -10.23
C ARG A 114 -7.89 -20.68 -8.89
N PRO A 115 -7.55 -21.73 -8.14
CA PRO A 115 -8.11 -21.93 -6.81
C PRO A 115 -7.79 -20.74 -5.89
N ASP A 116 -8.69 -20.48 -4.93
CA ASP A 116 -8.49 -19.49 -3.87
C ASP A 116 -7.72 -20.10 -2.70
N PHE A 117 -6.57 -19.50 -2.41
CA PHE A 117 -5.63 -19.90 -1.38
C PHE A 117 -5.65 -18.99 -0.13
N LYS A 118 -6.51 -17.96 -0.07
CA LYS A 118 -6.54 -16.98 1.05
C LYS A 118 -6.61 -17.63 2.43
N ASN A 119 -7.38 -18.71 2.54
CA ASN A 119 -7.65 -19.41 3.80
C ASN A 119 -7.05 -20.82 3.80
N SER A 120 -6.00 -21.05 3.01
CA SER A 120 -5.35 -22.36 2.95
C SER A 120 -4.71 -22.70 4.30
N PRO A 121 -4.99 -23.88 4.88
CA PRO A 121 -4.32 -24.33 6.10
C PRO A 121 -2.87 -24.76 5.85
N LEU A 122 -2.44 -24.91 4.59
CA LEU A 122 -1.06 -25.25 4.23
C LEU A 122 -0.19 -24.01 4.01
N LEU A 123 -0.82 -22.87 3.74
CA LEU A 123 -0.19 -21.57 3.55
C LEU A 123 -0.49 -20.69 4.77
N GLU A 124 -0.07 -21.15 5.95
CA GLU A 124 -0.13 -20.34 7.14
C GLU A 124 0.65 -19.04 6.91
N GLU A 125 0.13 -17.93 7.43
CA GLU A 125 0.92 -16.71 7.50
C GLU A 125 2.19 -17.02 8.29
N ASP A 126 3.35 -16.83 7.67
CA ASP A 126 4.63 -17.04 8.35
C ASP A 126 4.56 -16.28 9.68
N PRO A 127 4.82 -16.93 10.83
CA PRO A 127 4.82 -16.24 12.10
C PRO A 127 5.78 -15.06 11.97
N GLU A 128 5.32 -13.85 12.29
CA GLU A 128 6.11 -12.62 12.14
C GLU A 128 7.55 -12.91 12.61
N PRO A 129 8.56 -12.73 11.72
CA PRO A 129 9.92 -13.09 12.07
C PRO A 129 10.27 -12.31 13.33
N ARG A 130 10.71 -13.05 14.36
CA ARG A 130 11.06 -12.43 15.66
C ARG A 130 11.98 -11.25 15.37
N PRO A 131 11.65 -10.04 15.87
CA PRO A 131 12.42 -8.86 15.56
C PRO A 131 13.87 -9.09 15.95
N THR A 132 14.75 -9.05 14.95
CA THR A 132 16.20 -9.14 15.13
C THR A 132 16.73 -7.73 15.19
N GLY A 133 16.84 -7.18 16.39
CA GLY A 133 17.32 -5.82 16.61
C GLY A 133 16.47 -5.03 17.61
N PRO A 134 16.90 -3.80 17.94
CA PRO A 134 16.14 -2.87 18.77
C PRO A 134 14.82 -2.47 18.07
N SER A 135 13.79 -2.27 18.88
CA SER A 135 12.54 -1.65 18.44
C SER A 135 12.77 -0.22 17.93
N PRO A 136 11.81 0.35 17.17
CA PRO A 136 11.86 1.77 16.80
C PRO A 136 12.01 2.71 18.01
N GLU A 137 11.35 2.40 19.12
CA GLU A 137 11.44 3.16 20.37
C GLU A 137 12.83 3.11 21.00
N GLU A 138 13.46 1.94 21.06
CA GLU A 138 14.83 1.81 21.56
C GLU A 138 15.86 2.46 20.63
N THR A 139 15.58 2.45 19.33
CA THR A 139 16.43 3.08 18.31
C THR A 139 16.34 4.60 18.41
N TRP A 140 15.17 5.15 18.74
CA TRP A 140 14.91 6.59 18.88
C TRP A 140 15.79 7.25 19.95
N GLU A 141 16.08 6.55 21.05
CA GLU A 141 16.90 7.04 22.15
C GLU A 141 18.41 7.12 21.82
N ARG A 142 18.81 6.63 20.64
CA ARG A 142 20.20 6.68 20.20
C ARG A 142 20.55 8.02 19.56
N GLU A 143 21.85 8.24 19.41
CA GLU A 143 22.34 9.31 18.54
C GLU A 143 22.11 8.91 17.08
N LEU A 144 21.32 9.72 16.39
CA LEU A 144 20.89 9.51 15.01
C LEU A 144 21.09 10.81 14.25
N SER A 145 21.40 10.71 12.96
CA SER A 145 21.37 11.89 12.09
C SER A 145 19.95 12.48 12.05
N ALA A 146 19.85 13.75 11.68
CA ALA A 146 18.57 14.44 11.68
C ALA A 146 17.59 13.80 10.66
N GLU A 147 18.10 13.36 9.51
CA GLU A 147 17.34 12.62 8.50
C GLU A 147 16.93 11.21 8.97
N GLN A 148 17.81 10.49 9.68
CA GLN A 148 17.46 9.21 10.30
C GLN A 148 16.36 9.38 11.35
N ARG A 149 16.42 10.42 12.18
CA ARG A 149 15.33 10.74 13.13
C ARG A 149 14.04 11.06 12.41
N PHE A 150 14.08 11.83 11.32
CA PHE A 150 12.89 12.11 10.54
C PHE A 150 12.23 10.83 10.02
N VAL A 151 12.99 9.97 9.33
CA VAL A 151 12.49 8.72 8.76
C VAL A 151 11.96 7.79 9.86
N LEU A 152 12.72 7.62 10.95
CA LEU A 152 12.30 6.78 12.07
C LEU A 152 11.02 7.31 12.73
N ALA A 153 10.91 8.63 12.95
CA ALA A 153 9.73 9.23 13.58
C ALA A 153 8.43 8.94 12.82
N LEU A 154 8.48 8.92 11.48
CA LEU A 154 7.31 8.63 10.63
C LEU A 154 6.84 7.18 10.72
N THR A 155 7.69 6.25 11.17
CA THR A 155 7.32 4.84 11.40
C THR A 155 6.62 4.62 12.75
N MET A 156 6.66 5.62 13.63
CA MET A 156 6.23 5.51 15.02
C MET A 156 4.88 6.21 15.28
N SER A 157 4.33 6.01 16.48
CA SER A 157 3.16 6.78 16.91
C SER A 157 3.49 8.27 17.15
N PRO A 158 2.53 9.18 16.87
CA PRO A 158 2.70 10.61 17.06
C PRO A 158 2.92 10.99 18.52
N GLU A 159 4.03 11.68 18.77
CA GLU A 159 4.40 12.26 20.06
C GLU A 159 5.01 13.65 19.86
N ALA A 160 4.93 14.53 20.85
CA ALA A 160 5.39 15.91 20.73
C ALA A 160 6.89 16.04 20.39
N THR A 161 7.75 15.20 20.95
CA THR A 161 9.20 15.18 20.68
C THR A 161 9.50 14.76 19.24
N ARG A 162 8.86 13.69 18.79
CA ARG A 162 8.98 13.16 17.42
C ARG A 162 8.40 14.11 16.38
N ALA A 163 7.25 14.72 16.68
CA ALA A 163 6.64 15.76 15.84
C ALA A 163 7.57 16.98 15.68
N ARG A 164 8.30 17.37 16.74
CA ARG A 164 9.32 18.44 16.63
C ARG A 164 10.45 18.06 15.70
N ALA A 165 11.01 16.87 15.87
CA ALA A 165 12.06 16.38 14.97
C ALA A 165 11.60 16.36 13.50
N ILE A 166 10.34 15.97 13.24
CA ILE A 166 9.78 15.96 11.89
C ILE A 166 9.78 17.35 11.26
N PHE A 167 9.20 18.37 11.90
CA PHE A 167 9.11 19.68 11.26
C PHE A 167 10.42 20.49 11.30
N GLU A 168 11.32 20.21 12.24
CA GLU A 168 12.68 20.78 12.23
C GLU A 168 13.47 20.33 11.00
N GLN A 169 13.13 19.19 10.41
CA GLN A 169 13.77 18.62 9.22
C GLN A 169 13.13 19.01 7.89
N PHE A 170 11.97 19.68 7.91
CA PHE A 170 11.29 20.11 6.68
C PHE A 170 12.18 20.91 5.71
N PRO A 171 13.07 21.82 6.14
CA PRO A 171 13.92 22.57 5.21
C PRO A 171 14.88 21.67 4.41
N GLU A 172 15.33 20.57 4.99
CA GLU A 172 16.40 19.70 4.47
C GLU A 172 15.88 18.40 3.82
N LEU A 173 14.59 18.09 3.99
CA LEU A 173 13.98 16.86 3.49
C LEU A 173 14.21 16.66 1.98
N ALA A 174 14.88 15.57 1.61
CA ALA A 174 15.22 15.27 0.23
C ALA A 174 14.01 14.83 -0.62
N PRO A 175 13.26 13.74 -0.29
CA PRO A 175 12.10 13.34 -1.09
C PRO A 175 10.86 14.16 -0.71
N PRO A 176 10.26 14.92 -1.66
CA PRO A 176 9.13 15.78 -1.36
C PRO A 176 7.87 14.99 -0.95
N GLU A 177 7.69 13.76 -1.43
CA GLU A 177 6.54 12.90 -1.12
C GLU A 177 6.53 12.44 0.34
N LEU A 178 7.66 12.41 1.05
CA LEU A 178 7.66 12.13 2.49
C LEU A 178 6.95 13.22 3.31
N LEU A 179 6.73 14.40 2.73
CA LEU A 179 5.85 15.40 3.36
C LEU A 179 4.42 14.91 3.46
N VAL A 180 3.94 14.06 2.55
CA VAL A 180 2.58 13.48 2.63
C VAL A 180 2.42 12.70 3.94
N ALA A 181 3.37 11.80 4.22
CA ALA A 181 3.39 11.03 5.45
C ALA A 181 3.51 11.95 6.68
N ALA A 182 4.33 13.01 6.59
CA ALA A 182 4.46 13.99 7.66
C ALA A 182 3.17 14.80 7.90
N VAL A 183 2.43 15.18 6.86
CA VAL A 183 1.12 15.85 6.99
C VAL A 183 0.18 14.95 7.78
N GLU A 184 0.01 13.69 7.35
CA GLU A 184 -0.87 12.75 8.06
C GLU A 184 -0.45 12.58 9.52
N TYR A 185 0.87 12.46 9.78
CA TYR A 185 1.40 12.32 11.13
C TYR A 185 1.03 13.50 12.03
N LEU A 186 1.18 14.73 11.50
CA LEU A 186 1.00 15.98 12.25
C LEU A 186 -0.46 16.40 12.43
N GLU A 187 -1.36 15.92 11.57
CA GLU A 187 -2.79 16.21 11.68
C GLU A 187 -3.51 15.35 12.72
N ARG A 188 -2.84 14.38 13.33
CA ARG A 188 -3.43 13.52 14.37
C ARG A 188 -3.77 14.31 15.63
N ASP A 189 -5.00 14.12 16.12
CA ASP A 189 -5.56 14.79 17.32
C ASP A 189 -4.78 14.55 18.62
N LYS A 190 -3.77 13.67 18.59
CA LYS A 190 -2.89 13.37 19.72
C LYS A 190 -1.86 14.48 19.99
N LEU A 191 -1.68 15.44 19.07
CA LEU A 191 -0.68 16.51 19.21
C LEU A 191 -1.29 17.81 19.80
N PRO A 192 -0.55 18.51 20.70
CA PRO A 192 -0.98 19.80 21.23
C PRO A 192 -1.30 20.83 20.15
N ALA A 193 -2.37 21.63 20.33
CA ALA A 193 -2.83 22.59 19.32
C ALA A 193 -1.76 23.60 18.89
N ALA A 194 -0.96 24.11 19.85
CA ALA A 194 0.13 25.03 19.55
C ALA A 194 1.22 24.38 18.67
N LEU A 195 1.51 23.10 18.90
CA LEU A 195 2.46 22.34 18.10
C LEU A 195 1.95 22.14 16.68
N ARG A 196 0.66 21.78 16.54
CA ARG A 196 -0.02 21.65 15.23
C ARG A 196 -0.03 22.98 14.46
N ALA A 197 -0.30 24.10 15.13
CA ALA A 197 -0.26 25.41 14.49
C ALA A 197 1.15 25.75 13.97
N ARG A 198 2.19 25.53 14.79
CA ARG A 198 3.58 25.76 14.39
C ARG A 198 4.02 24.84 13.25
N SER A 199 3.64 23.56 13.30
CA SER A 199 3.99 22.60 12.26
C SER A 199 3.31 22.92 10.93
N ARG A 200 2.08 23.42 10.94
CA ARG A 200 1.39 23.90 9.73
C ARG A 200 2.11 25.06 9.06
N ILE A 201 2.58 26.04 9.84
CA ILE A 201 3.35 27.17 9.29
C ILE A 201 4.63 26.68 8.60
N ALA A 202 5.37 25.78 9.25
CA ALA A 202 6.60 25.20 8.69
C ALA A 202 6.31 24.35 7.44
N LEU A 203 5.27 23.52 7.49
CA LEU A 203 4.82 22.70 6.36
C LEU A 203 4.46 23.57 5.16
N ARG A 204 3.64 24.61 5.36
CA ARG A 204 3.21 25.51 4.29
C ARG A 204 4.37 26.24 3.65
N ALA A 205 5.34 26.72 4.45
CA ALA A 205 6.56 27.32 3.94
C ALA A 205 7.35 26.34 3.07
N ARG A 206 7.51 25.09 3.52
CA ARG A 206 8.21 24.05 2.75
C ARG A 206 7.46 23.66 1.47
N LEU A 207 6.15 23.43 1.55
CA LEU A 207 5.32 23.12 0.38
C LEU A 207 5.35 24.24 -0.65
N SER A 208 5.35 25.50 -0.22
CA SER A 208 5.50 26.65 -1.12
C SER A 208 6.86 26.64 -1.83
N ALA A 209 7.95 26.41 -1.10
CA ALA A 209 9.28 26.34 -1.69
C ALA A 209 9.43 25.15 -2.66
N LEU A 210 8.88 23.98 -2.32
CA LEU A 210 8.93 22.81 -3.19
C LEU A 210 8.03 22.96 -4.42
N SER A 211 6.82 23.51 -4.26
CA SER A 211 5.92 23.76 -5.41
C SER A 211 6.52 24.77 -6.38
N ALA A 212 7.35 25.71 -5.91
CA ALA A 212 8.08 26.63 -6.78
C ALA A 212 9.27 25.95 -7.51
N ARG A 213 9.91 24.96 -6.87
CA ARG A 213 11.01 24.18 -7.46
C ARG A 213 10.54 23.08 -8.41
N HIS A 214 9.35 22.55 -8.17
CA HIS A 214 8.71 21.46 -8.91
C HIS A 214 7.32 21.90 -9.40
N PRO A 215 7.24 22.93 -10.26
CA PRO A 215 5.97 23.49 -10.72
C PRO A 215 5.07 22.49 -11.47
N GLU A 216 5.66 21.44 -12.01
CA GLU A 216 5.02 20.33 -12.69
C GLU A 216 4.32 19.34 -11.74
N SER A 217 4.66 19.31 -10.45
CA SER A 217 4.07 18.39 -9.48
C SER A 217 2.64 18.80 -9.09
N MET A 218 1.67 18.00 -9.53
CA MET A 218 0.27 18.18 -9.17
C MET A 218 0.04 17.97 -7.65
N LEU A 219 0.63 16.93 -7.06
CA LEU A 219 0.47 16.58 -5.65
C LEU A 219 0.94 17.70 -4.72
N LEU A 220 2.12 18.29 -4.96
CA LEU A 220 2.67 19.35 -4.11
C LEU A 220 1.80 20.61 -4.14
N ARG A 221 1.34 21.00 -5.32
CA ARG A 221 0.42 22.14 -5.48
C ARG A 221 -0.94 21.86 -4.86
N ALA A 222 -1.44 20.63 -4.96
CA ALA A 222 -2.72 20.23 -4.36
C ALA A 222 -2.65 20.24 -2.84
N LEU A 223 -1.55 19.73 -2.27
CA LEU A 223 -1.27 19.80 -0.83
C LEU A 223 -1.22 21.25 -0.37
N LEU A 224 -0.47 22.12 -1.06
CA LEU A 224 -0.38 23.54 -0.70
C LEU A 224 -1.75 24.25 -0.75
N LEU A 225 -2.59 23.92 -1.73
CA LEU A 225 -3.92 24.47 -1.88
C LEU A 225 -4.87 24.03 -0.75
N LEU A 226 -4.80 22.76 -0.35
CA LEU A 226 -5.75 22.15 0.59
C LEU A 226 -5.27 22.14 2.05
N GLU A 227 -3.98 22.40 2.31
CA GLU A 227 -3.41 22.44 3.65
C GLU A 227 -4.14 23.44 4.54
N GLY A 228 -4.58 22.95 5.71
CA GLY A 228 -5.28 23.74 6.70
C GLY A 228 -6.72 24.13 6.34
N THR A 229 -7.24 23.67 5.21
CA THR A 229 -8.63 23.93 4.81
C THR A 229 -9.62 23.07 5.59
N ASP A 230 -10.80 23.61 5.89
CA ASP A 230 -11.88 22.82 6.50
C ASP A 230 -12.49 21.89 5.44
N THR A 231 -12.52 20.59 5.75
CA THR A 231 -13.11 19.55 4.91
C THR A 231 -14.60 19.78 4.59
N LYS A 232 -15.29 20.62 5.37
CA LYS A 232 -16.70 20.97 5.20
C LYS A 232 -16.91 22.36 4.58
N ALA A 233 -15.85 23.11 4.33
CA ALA A 233 -15.96 24.40 3.67
C ALA A 233 -16.08 24.22 2.15
N PRO A 234 -17.01 24.94 1.49
CA PRO A 234 -17.09 24.93 0.03
C PRO A 234 -15.82 25.51 -0.60
N PHE A 235 -15.58 25.19 -1.88
CA PHE A 235 -14.52 25.79 -2.66
C PHE A 235 -14.84 27.25 -2.97
N THR A 236 -13.85 28.11 -2.77
CA THR A 236 -13.89 29.51 -3.19
C THR A 236 -13.61 29.63 -4.69
N PRO A 237 -14.02 30.74 -5.36
CA PRO A 237 -13.73 30.95 -6.77
C PRO A 237 -12.23 30.91 -7.11
N ARG A 238 -11.38 31.39 -6.20
CA ARG A 238 -9.92 31.35 -6.34
C ARG A 238 -9.40 29.91 -6.29
N GLU A 239 -9.88 29.11 -5.34
CA GLU A 239 -9.46 27.70 -5.23
C GLU A 239 -9.91 26.90 -6.46
N LEU A 240 -11.09 27.17 -7.03
CA LEU A 240 -11.53 26.54 -8.27
C LEU A 240 -10.59 26.86 -9.44
N GLN A 241 -10.19 28.13 -9.60
CA GLN A 241 -9.24 28.53 -10.63
C GLN A 241 -7.88 27.82 -10.45
N GLU A 242 -7.39 27.71 -9.22
CA GLU A 242 -6.15 26.99 -8.92
C GLU A 242 -6.27 25.49 -9.19
N LEU A 243 -7.41 24.85 -8.84
CA LEU A 243 -7.68 23.45 -9.16
C LEU A 243 -7.72 23.19 -10.66
N GLU A 244 -8.33 24.08 -11.43
CA GLU A 244 -8.35 23.97 -12.89
C GLU A 244 -6.94 24.06 -13.47
N ALA A 245 -6.15 25.03 -13.04
CA ALA A 245 -4.75 25.16 -13.47
C ALA A 245 -3.92 23.93 -13.08
N LEU A 246 -4.14 23.41 -11.87
CA LEU A 246 -3.49 22.20 -11.36
C LEU A 246 -3.89 20.96 -12.18
N SER A 247 -5.15 20.86 -12.59
CA SER A 247 -5.66 19.73 -13.39
C SER A 247 -5.04 19.62 -14.79
N GLN A 248 -4.34 20.65 -15.25
CA GLN A 248 -3.63 20.65 -16.54
C GLN A 248 -2.19 20.13 -16.42
N LEU A 249 -1.70 19.87 -15.22
CA LEU A 249 -0.33 19.39 -15.03
C LEU A 249 -0.18 17.93 -15.52
N PRO A 250 0.99 17.58 -16.08
CA PRO A 250 1.20 16.26 -16.67
C PRO A 250 1.33 15.17 -15.60
N ASP A 251 1.99 15.47 -14.48
CA ASP A 251 2.45 14.45 -13.53
C ASP A 251 1.77 14.61 -12.16
N TRP A 252 1.30 13.50 -11.60
CA TRP A 252 0.75 13.51 -10.25
C TRP A 252 1.84 13.79 -9.19
N ARG A 253 2.96 13.07 -9.24
CA ARG A 253 4.09 13.17 -8.29
C ARG A 253 5.44 13.03 -8.99
N GLN A 254 6.54 13.32 -8.27
CA GLN A 254 7.89 13.35 -8.82
C GLN A 254 8.67 12.07 -8.58
N THR A 255 8.48 11.46 -7.40
CA THR A 255 9.25 10.29 -7.00
C THR A 255 8.42 9.03 -7.13
N ALA A 256 8.94 8.05 -7.88
CA ALA A 256 8.36 6.72 -7.99
C ALA A 256 8.39 5.97 -6.63
N PHE A 257 7.45 5.04 -6.43
CA PHE A 257 7.32 4.29 -5.17
C PHE A 257 8.61 3.55 -4.78
N LEU A 258 9.24 2.85 -5.72
CA LEU A 258 10.48 2.11 -5.49
C LEU A 258 11.62 3.01 -4.97
N SER A 259 11.70 4.24 -5.47
CA SER A 259 12.71 5.20 -5.03
C SER A 259 12.45 5.65 -3.58
N LEU A 260 11.19 5.86 -3.20
CA LEU A 260 10.80 6.16 -1.81
C LEU A 260 11.11 4.98 -0.89
N TYR A 261 10.78 3.76 -1.30
CA TYR A 261 11.09 2.54 -0.55
C TYR A 261 12.59 2.39 -0.32
N ARG A 262 13.41 2.48 -1.38
CA ARG A 262 14.87 2.36 -1.28
C ARG A 262 15.48 3.44 -0.41
N TYR A 263 15.00 4.67 -0.52
CA TYR A 263 15.43 5.77 0.33
C TYR A 263 15.13 5.46 1.81
N ALA A 264 13.87 5.12 2.13
CA ALA A 264 13.47 4.79 3.49
C ALA A 264 14.25 3.59 4.05
N LEU A 265 14.43 2.54 3.23
CA LEU A 265 15.15 1.33 3.60
C LEU A 265 16.60 1.64 3.95
N GLY A 266 17.33 2.37 3.11
CA GLY A 266 18.72 2.72 3.38
C GLY A 266 18.90 3.49 4.69
N HIS A 267 17.98 4.41 5.00
CA HIS A 267 18.01 5.13 6.27
C HIS A 267 17.68 4.24 7.47
N LEU A 268 16.69 3.34 7.36
CA LEU A 268 16.30 2.44 8.45
C LEU A 268 17.32 1.32 8.67
N GLU A 269 17.93 0.77 7.63
CA GLU A 269 19.05 -0.19 7.77
C GLU A 269 20.23 0.45 8.49
N ALA A 270 20.55 1.71 8.18
CA ALA A 270 21.63 2.45 8.83
C ALA A 270 21.38 2.74 10.32
N THR A 271 20.14 2.70 10.82
CA THR A 271 19.85 2.83 12.26
C THR A 271 19.95 1.50 13.01
N GLY A 272 19.94 0.37 12.29
CA GLY A 272 19.90 -0.97 12.86
C GLY A 272 18.58 -1.32 13.54
N VAL A 273 17.47 -0.63 13.21
CA VAL A 273 16.14 -0.98 13.72
C VAL A 273 15.74 -2.38 13.28
N SER A 274 14.97 -3.08 14.10
CA SER A 274 14.37 -4.37 13.71
C SER A 274 13.47 -4.19 12.49
N GLN A 275 13.43 -5.18 11.59
CA GLN A 275 12.52 -5.22 10.43
C GLN A 275 12.54 -3.93 9.58
N PRO A 276 13.72 -3.45 9.13
CA PRO A 276 13.82 -2.17 8.40
C PRO A 276 13.04 -2.19 7.07
N LYS A 277 12.89 -3.37 6.43
CA LYS A 277 12.12 -3.56 5.20
C LYS A 277 10.63 -3.28 5.40
N ASP A 278 10.04 -3.76 6.49
CA ASP A 278 8.61 -3.60 6.76
C ASP A 278 8.28 -2.15 7.10
N HIS A 279 9.15 -1.51 7.90
CA HIS A 279 9.06 -0.09 8.20
C HIS A 279 9.24 0.79 6.96
N ALA A 280 10.21 0.47 6.09
CA ALA A 280 10.44 1.20 4.85
C ALA A 280 9.25 1.08 3.89
N TYR A 281 8.68 -0.12 3.76
CA TYR A 281 7.49 -0.37 2.96
C TYR A 281 6.29 0.43 3.49
N GLY A 282 6.01 0.33 4.80
CA GLY A 282 4.93 1.07 5.44
C GLY A 282 5.05 2.58 5.25
N LEU A 283 6.27 3.14 5.39
CA LEU A 283 6.53 4.56 5.16
C LEU A 283 6.32 4.95 3.69
N ALA A 284 6.87 4.18 2.75
CA ALA A 284 6.70 4.45 1.32
C ALA A 284 5.22 4.42 0.92
N VAL A 285 4.46 3.45 1.43
CA VAL A 285 3.01 3.37 1.23
C VAL A 285 2.31 4.59 1.82
N SER A 286 2.60 4.97 3.06
CA SER A 286 2.03 6.19 3.67
C SER A 286 2.35 7.47 2.87
N ALA A 287 3.48 7.53 2.18
CA ALA A 287 3.83 8.65 1.31
C ALA A 287 2.99 8.69 0.00
N LEU A 288 2.51 7.54 -0.50
CA LEU A 288 1.58 7.48 -1.64
C LEU A 288 0.16 7.89 -1.27
N VAL A 289 -0.23 7.58 -0.04
CA VAL A 289 -1.59 7.67 0.47
C VAL A 289 -1.88 9.13 0.88
N SER A 290 -1.99 10.00 -0.13
CA SER A 290 -2.21 11.43 0.05
C SER A 290 -3.60 11.75 0.63
N PRO A 291 -3.72 12.74 1.54
CA PRO A 291 -5.02 13.23 1.98
C PRO A 291 -5.78 13.99 0.89
N VAL A 292 -5.09 14.43 -0.18
CA VAL A 292 -5.65 15.28 -1.23
C VAL A 292 -6.93 14.71 -1.85
N PRO A 293 -7.01 13.47 -2.33
CA PRO A 293 -8.21 12.97 -2.99
C PRO A 293 -9.43 12.94 -2.05
N VAL A 294 -9.23 12.60 -0.77
CA VAL A 294 -10.31 12.61 0.23
C VAL A 294 -10.78 14.04 0.49
N LEU A 295 -9.86 14.99 0.62
CA LEU A 295 -10.18 16.40 0.82
C LEU A 295 -10.95 16.97 -0.38
N LEU A 296 -10.50 16.66 -1.60
CA LEU A 296 -11.19 17.04 -2.84
C LEU A 296 -12.63 16.50 -2.86
N GLN A 297 -12.83 15.20 -2.58
CA GLN A 297 -14.18 14.61 -2.56
C GLN A 297 -15.08 15.27 -1.52
N ARG A 298 -14.60 15.46 -0.27
CA ARG A 298 -15.40 16.04 0.82
C ARG A 298 -15.77 17.49 0.55
N ARG A 299 -14.81 18.31 0.08
CA ARG A 299 -15.08 19.71 -0.24
C ARG A 299 -15.94 19.87 -1.47
N THR A 300 -15.87 18.93 -2.43
CA THR A 300 -16.81 18.88 -3.56
C THR A 300 -18.24 18.68 -3.08
N GLU A 301 -18.47 17.73 -2.16
CA GLU A 301 -19.78 17.51 -1.53
C GLU A 301 -20.29 18.79 -0.85
N ALA A 302 -19.44 19.45 -0.06
CA ALA A 302 -19.76 20.70 0.62
C ALA A 302 -20.05 21.87 -0.34
N SER A 303 -19.50 21.82 -1.56
CA SER A 303 -19.65 22.86 -2.57
C SER A 303 -20.91 22.73 -3.42
N ARG A 304 -21.61 21.58 -3.36
CA ARG A 304 -22.72 21.24 -4.28
C ARG A 304 -23.82 22.31 -4.37
N ASN A 305 -24.17 22.91 -3.23
CA ASN A 305 -25.25 23.91 -3.15
C ASN A 305 -24.72 25.35 -3.21
N ALA A 306 -23.41 25.55 -3.12
CA ALA A 306 -22.78 26.87 -3.09
C ALA A 306 -22.29 27.32 -4.48
N LEU A 307 -22.00 26.37 -5.37
CA LEU A 307 -21.48 26.64 -6.70
C LEU A 307 -22.58 26.76 -7.74
N THR A 308 -22.37 27.66 -8.70
CA THR A 308 -23.20 27.76 -9.91
C THR A 308 -23.04 26.52 -10.79
N PRO A 309 -23.98 26.23 -11.72
CA PRO A 309 -23.84 25.11 -12.64
C PRO A 309 -22.52 25.11 -13.44
N ALA A 310 -22.09 26.28 -13.90
CA ALA A 310 -20.82 26.42 -14.63
C ALA A 310 -19.59 26.13 -13.75
N GLU A 311 -19.59 26.57 -12.49
CA GLU A 311 -18.52 26.26 -11.53
C GLU A 311 -18.49 24.77 -11.17
N ARG A 312 -19.66 24.13 -11.02
CA ARG A 312 -19.74 22.68 -10.80
C ARG A 312 -19.18 21.90 -11.99
N GLN A 313 -19.48 22.32 -13.21
CA GLN A 313 -18.92 21.72 -14.41
C GLN A 313 -17.39 21.85 -14.45
N ARG A 314 -16.86 23.05 -14.18
CA ARG A 314 -15.41 23.28 -14.13
C ARG A 314 -14.72 22.45 -13.04
N LEU A 315 -15.30 22.38 -11.84
CA LEU A 315 -14.83 21.53 -10.76
C LEU A 315 -14.84 20.06 -11.18
N GLY A 316 -15.96 19.56 -11.72
CA GLY A 316 -16.07 18.17 -12.20
C GLY A 316 -15.01 17.82 -13.24
N GLU A 317 -14.77 18.70 -14.22
CA GLU A 317 -13.71 18.52 -15.22
C GLU A 317 -12.31 18.49 -14.58
N ALA A 318 -12.03 19.37 -13.62
CA ALA A 318 -10.75 19.38 -12.91
C ALA A 318 -10.55 18.09 -12.11
N LEU A 319 -11.56 17.63 -11.36
CA LEU A 319 -11.50 16.39 -10.60
C LEU A 319 -11.34 15.16 -11.48
N TRP A 320 -11.98 15.13 -12.64
CA TRP A 320 -11.82 14.04 -13.61
C TRP A 320 -10.38 13.93 -14.08
N ARG A 321 -9.75 15.04 -14.49
CA ARG A 321 -8.35 15.04 -14.94
C ARG A 321 -7.39 14.67 -13.82
N ILE A 322 -7.57 15.21 -12.62
CA ILE A 322 -6.77 14.85 -11.44
C ILE A 322 -6.92 13.35 -11.15
N GLY A 323 -8.15 12.84 -11.11
CA GLY A 323 -8.43 11.42 -10.89
C GLY A 323 -7.80 10.51 -11.94
N SER A 324 -7.84 10.93 -13.22
CA SER A 324 -7.18 10.22 -14.32
C SER A 324 -5.66 10.14 -14.09
N ARG A 325 -5.00 11.26 -13.73
CA ARG A 325 -3.55 11.26 -13.46
C ARG A 325 -3.17 10.38 -12.28
N ILE A 326 -3.93 10.44 -11.19
CA ILE A 326 -3.73 9.54 -10.05
C ILE A 326 -3.92 8.08 -10.50
N SER A 327 -4.89 7.82 -11.37
CA SER A 327 -5.15 6.45 -11.84
C SER A 327 -4.06 5.91 -12.77
N ASP A 328 -3.27 6.77 -13.42
CA ASP A 328 -2.18 6.34 -14.30
C ASP A 328 -0.91 5.92 -13.51
N GLU A 329 -0.90 6.09 -12.19
CA GLU A 329 0.21 5.69 -11.31
C GLU A 329 0.33 4.17 -11.13
N SER A 330 1.52 3.74 -10.71
CA SER A 330 1.89 2.32 -10.61
C SER A 330 1.42 1.60 -9.33
N SER A 331 0.71 2.28 -8.42
CA SER A 331 0.18 1.67 -7.19
C SER A 331 -1.31 1.36 -7.28
N VAL A 332 -1.71 0.21 -6.73
CA VAL A 332 -3.12 -0.23 -6.62
C VAL A 332 -3.95 0.78 -5.82
N VAL A 333 -3.38 1.32 -4.74
CA VAL A 333 -4.11 2.29 -3.91
C VAL A 333 -4.34 3.58 -4.69
N GLU A 334 -3.32 4.11 -5.36
CA GLU A 334 -3.44 5.30 -6.21
C GLU A 334 -4.46 5.05 -7.33
N ARG A 335 -4.35 3.93 -8.06
CA ARG A 335 -5.29 3.51 -9.11
C ARG A 335 -6.74 3.59 -8.67
N LEU A 336 -7.08 2.91 -7.58
CA LEU A 336 -8.46 2.84 -7.08
C LEU A 336 -8.97 4.19 -6.55
N VAL A 337 -8.09 4.98 -5.94
CA VAL A 337 -8.44 6.32 -5.44
C VAL A 337 -8.69 7.29 -6.60
N GLY A 338 -7.85 7.25 -7.63
CA GLY A 338 -8.01 8.04 -8.85
C GLY A 338 -9.33 7.71 -9.56
N LEU A 339 -9.62 6.43 -9.75
CA LEU A 339 -10.88 5.98 -10.36
C LEU A 339 -12.11 6.34 -9.51
N SER A 340 -12.02 6.29 -8.18
CA SER A 340 -13.07 6.75 -7.26
C SER A 340 -13.32 8.26 -7.40
N LEU A 341 -12.25 9.04 -7.56
CA LEU A 341 -12.34 10.47 -7.85
C LEU A 341 -12.98 10.75 -9.22
N MET A 342 -12.63 9.99 -10.26
CA MET A 342 -13.26 10.07 -11.58
C MET A 342 -14.75 9.75 -11.52
N LYS A 343 -15.15 8.70 -10.79
CA LYS A 343 -16.57 8.36 -10.58
C LYS A 343 -17.34 9.50 -9.91
N LYS A 344 -16.75 10.11 -8.87
CA LYS A 344 -17.32 11.29 -8.21
C LYS A 344 -17.44 12.48 -9.17
N ALA A 345 -16.40 12.75 -9.94
CA ALA A 345 -16.38 13.81 -10.94
C ALA A 345 -17.48 13.63 -12.00
N ALA A 346 -17.63 12.44 -12.56
CA ALA A 346 -18.69 12.14 -13.53
C ALA A 346 -20.10 12.34 -12.96
N THR A 347 -20.29 12.03 -11.67
CA THR A 347 -21.55 12.28 -10.97
C THR A 347 -21.86 13.78 -10.89
N GLU A 348 -20.87 14.61 -10.54
CA GLU A 348 -21.06 16.07 -10.48
C GLU A 348 -21.20 16.72 -11.86
N LEU A 349 -20.67 16.07 -12.91
CA LEU A 349 -20.86 16.47 -14.31
C LEU A 349 -22.19 16.02 -14.91
N GLU A 350 -22.96 15.17 -14.20
CA GLU A 350 -24.16 14.50 -14.73
C GLU A 350 -23.87 13.74 -16.05
N ASP A 351 -22.63 13.25 -16.23
CA ASP A 351 -22.17 12.53 -17.42
C ASP A 351 -22.29 11.02 -17.20
N SER A 352 -23.37 10.43 -17.70
CA SER A 352 -23.68 9.01 -17.52
C SER A 352 -22.67 8.09 -18.21
N ALA A 353 -22.08 8.51 -19.33
CA ALA A 353 -21.10 7.70 -20.07
C ALA A 353 -19.78 7.61 -19.29
N ARG A 354 -19.29 8.75 -18.79
CA ARG A 354 -18.09 8.78 -17.93
C ARG A 354 -18.34 8.06 -16.59
N LEU A 355 -19.54 8.17 -16.05
CA LEU A 355 -19.90 7.47 -14.80
C LEU A 355 -19.88 5.96 -14.97
N LEU A 356 -20.43 5.45 -16.08
CA LEU A 356 -20.39 4.04 -16.44
C LEU A 356 -18.94 3.58 -16.60
N GLN A 357 -18.15 4.29 -17.41
CA GLN A 357 -16.73 3.98 -17.64
C GLN A 357 -15.93 3.89 -16.33
N ALA A 358 -16.03 4.90 -15.46
CA ALA A 358 -15.30 4.89 -14.19
C ALA A 358 -15.78 3.78 -13.24
N THR A 359 -17.05 3.40 -13.31
CA THR A 359 -17.60 2.29 -12.50
C THR A 359 -17.11 0.94 -13.01
N GLU A 360 -17.14 0.69 -14.32
CA GLU A 360 -16.65 -0.54 -14.93
C GLU A 360 -15.15 -0.74 -14.64
N LEU A 361 -14.34 0.32 -14.79
CA LEU A 361 -12.92 0.26 -14.45
C LEU A 361 -12.70 -0.06 -12.98
N LEU A 362 -13.44 0.57 -12.05
CA LEU A 362 -13.35 0.25 -10.62
C LEU A 362 -13.68 -1.21 -10.32
N GLU A 363 -14.72 -1.74 -10.96
CA GLU A 363 -15.15 -3.13 -10.77
C GLU A 363 -14.12 -4.11 -11.33
N GLU A 364 -13.54 -3.82 -12.51
CA GLU A 364 -12.46 -4.60 -13.10
C GLU A 364 -11.23 -4.62 -12.19
N GLU A 365 -10.82 -3.46 -11.66
CA GLU A 365 -9.67 -3.38 -10.76
C GLU A 365 -9.90 -4.11 -9.43
N ARG A 366 -11.11 -4.01 -8.87
CA ARG A 366 -11.49 -4.76 -7.65
C ARG A 366 -11.49 -6.26 -7.88
N ALA A 367 -12.01 -6.73 -9.02
CA ALA A 367 -11.97 -8.14 -9.39
C ALA A 367 -10.53 -8.63 -9.55
N THR A 368 -9.70 -7.85 -10.24
CA THR A 368 -8.28 -8.16 -10.44
C THR A 368 -7.52 -8.24 -9.09
N TYR A 369 -7.79 -7.31 -8.18
CA TYR A 369 -7.23 -7.34 -6.83
C TYR A 369 -7.69 -8.57 -6.04
N ALA A 370 -8.97 -8.95 -6.18
CA ALA A 370 -9.52 -10.14 -5.52
C ALA A 370 -8.86 -11.44 -6.02
N ASP A 371 -8.58 -11.54 -7.32
CA ASP A 371 -7.84 -12.62 -7.98
C ASP A 371 -6.37 -12.66 -7.52
N TRP A 372 -5.68 -11.52 -7.51
CA TRP A 372 -4.30 -11.46 -7.00
C TRP A 372 -4.22 -11.91 -5.53
N LYS A 373 -5.16 -11.46 -4.69
CA LYS A 373 -5.25 -11.88 -3.29
C LYS A 373 -5.59 -13.37 -3.16
N SER A 374 -6.37 -13.96 -4.08
CA SER A 374 -6.74 -15.38 -4.02
C SER A 374 -5.58 -16.29 -4.35
N ALA A 375 -4.61 -15.82 -5.13
CA ALA A 375 -3.37 -16.56 -5.38
C ALA A 375 -2.44 -16.66 -4.15
N ALA A 376 -2.68 -15.85 -3.10
CA ALA A 376 -1.87 -15.76 -1.88
C ALA A 376 -0.34 -15.82 -2.12
N PRO A 377 0.22 -15.07 -3.11
CA PRO A 377 1.58 -15.30 -3.61
C PRO A 377 2.67 -15.14 -2.54
N ASN A 378 2.40 -14.37 -1.50
CA ASN A 378 3.35 -14.08 -0.42
C ASN A 378 3.38 -15.17 0.67
N HIS A 379 2.44 -16.12 0.68
CA HIS A 379 2.34 -17.15 1.72
C HIS A 379 3.01 -18.47 1.33
N TRP A 380 3.49 -18.59 0.09
CA TRP A 380 4.18 -19.79 -0.39
C TRP A 380 5.56 -19.93 0.25
N PRO A 381 5.91 -21.06 0.88
CA PRO A 381 7.19 -21.26 1.58
C PRO A 381 8.33 -21.57 0.60
N VAL A 382 8.45 -20.76 -0.45
CA VAL A 382 9.50 -20.79 -1.48
C VAL A 382 10.14 -19.39 -1.48
N PRO A 383 11.25 -19.18 -0.73
CA PRO A 383 11.84 -17.85 -0.55
C PRO A 383 12.13 -17.09 -1.85
N THR A 384 12.71 -17.75 -2.86
CA THR A 384 12.99 -17.10 -4.15
C THR A 384 11.73 -16.71 -4.93
N LEU A 385 10.64 -17.47 -4.80
CA LEU A 385 9.33 -17.09 -5.35
C LEU A 385 8.80 -15.83 -4.66
N ARG A 386 8.82 -15.79 -3.32
CA ARG A 386 8.37 -14.62 -2.55
C ARG A 386 9.17 -13.38 -2.91
N GLN A 387 10.50 -13.51 -3.01
CA GLN A 387 11.36 -12.41 -3.44
C GLN A 387 10.99 -11.93 -4.84
N ALA A 388 10.77 -12.83 -5.80
CA ALA A 388 10.35 -12.46 -7.15
C ALA A 388 8.97 -11.77 -7.19
N MET A 389 8.04 -12.14 -6.32
CA MET A 389 6.74 -11.49 -6.18
C MET A 389 6.88 -10.08 -5.59
N ILE A 390 7.68 -9.92 -4.53
CA ILE A 390 7.99 -8.63 -3.92
C ILE A 390 8.67 -7.72 -4.93
N ASP A 391 9.73 -8.18 -5.60
CA ASP A 391 10.47 -7.37 -6.57
C ASP A 391 9.57 -6.89 -7.71
N ALA A 392 8.68 -7.76 -8.21
CA ALA A 392 7.72 -7.38 -9.22
C ALA A 392 6.73 -6.32 -8.72
N ALA A 393 6.17 -6.51 -7.52
CA ALA A 393 5.24 -5.55 -6.92
C ALA A 393 5.91 -4.21 -6.59
N MET A 394 7.18 -4.20 -6.20
CA MET A 394 7.91 -2.97 -5.90
C MET A 394 8.25 -2.17 -7.16
N ASN A 395 8.47 -2.84 -8.30
CA ASN A 395 8.76 -2.17 -9.57
C ASN A 395 7.50 -1.53 -10.17
N ASP A 396 6.40 -2.29 -10.24
CA ASP A 396 5.11 -1.84 -10.75
C ASP A 396 4.01 -2.72 -10.16
N GLU A 397 3.37 -2.24 -9.10
CA GLU A 397 2.34 -2.98 -8.34
C GLU A 397 1.13 -3.28 -9.23
N MET A 398 0.74 -2.33 -10.09
CA MET A 398 -0.38 -2.48 -11.01
C MET A 398 -0.09 -3.52 -12.09
N ALA A 399 1.07 -3.45 -12.76
CA ALA A 399 1.46 -4.45 -13.73
C ALA A 399 1.67 -5.83 -13.08
N HIS A 400 2.12 -5.87 -11.82
CA HIS A 400 2.19 -7.10 -11.04
C HIS A 400 0.80 -7.71 -10.83
N MET A 401 -0.14 -6.93 -10.30
CA MET A 401 -1.51 -7.33 -10.04
C MET A 401 -2.24 -7.76 -11.33
N HIS A 402 -2.08 -7.02 -12.44
CA HIS A 402 -2.70 -7.33 -13.72
C HIS A 402 -2.25 -8.67 -14.32
N ALA A 403 -1.05 -9.14 -14.00
CA ALA A 403 -0.60 -10.44 -14.47
C ALA A 403 -1.44 -11.61 -13.91
N PHE A 404 -2.24 -11.38 -12.87
CA PHE A 404 -3.19 -12.35 -12.33
C PHE A 404 -4.56 -12.29 -13.01
N ARG A 405 -4.83 -11.32 -13.91
CA ARG A 405 -6.09 -11.26 -14.69
C ARG A 405 -6.29 -12.51 -15.53
N ALA A 406 -7.56 -12.91 -15.70
CA ALA A 406 -7.92 -14.02 -16.59
C ALA A 406 -7.43 -13.73 -18.01
N PRO A 407 -6.75 -14.68 -18.69
CA PRO A 407 -6.57 -14.56 -20.13
C PRO A 407 -7.95 -14.40 -20.76
N LYS A 408 -8.14 -13.37 -21.59
CA LYS A 408 -9.45 -13.02 -22.20
C LYS A 408 -10.11 -14.17 -22.97
N ASP A 409 -9.34 -15.21 -23.31
CA ASP A 409 -9.81 -16.40 -24.03
C ASP A 409 -10.32 -17.55 -23.13
N SER A 410 -10.34 -17.37 -21.80
CA SER A 410 -10.76 -18.42 -20.85
C SER A 410 -12.26 -18.42 -20.52
N ALA A 411 -13.02 -17.47 -21.10
CA ALA A 411 -14.46 -17.36 -20.96
C ALA A 411 -15.15 -17.80 -22.27
N ARG A 412 -15.09 -19.10 -22.57
CA ARG A 412 -15.97 -19.76 -23.55
C ARG A 412 -16.36 -21.14 -23.08
#